data_AF-A0A327ZZE6-F1
#
_entry.id   AF-A0A327ZZE6-F1
#
_cell.length_a   1.000
_cell.length_b   1.000
_cell.length_c   1.000
_cell.angle_alpha   90.00
_cell.angle_beta   90.00
_cell.angle_gamma   90.00
#
_symmetry.space_group_name_H-M   'P 1'
#
loop_
_entity.id
_entity.type
_entity.pdbx_description
1 polymer ?
#
loop_
_entity_poly.entity_id
_entity_poly.type
_entity_poly.pdbx_seq_one_letter_code
_entity_poly.pdbx_strand_id
1 'polypeptide(L)' 'MNTDLCPVIDTDNILNKVVVYSPLLKENLEVKVEKDFIDSINQEDEQVYLNIDIEKKEVVEE' A
#
# COMPACT_ATOMS: atom_id res chain seq x y z
N MET A 1 -14.14 5.44 -9.81
CA MET A 1 -12.93 5.16 -9.00
C MET A 1 -12.64 3.69 -9.18
N ASN A 2 -11.42 3.34 -9.59
CA ASN A 2 -10.99 1.95 -9.77
C ASN A 2 -10.01 1.61 -8.63
N THR A 3 -10.58 1.28 -7.49
CA THR A 3 -9.83 1.03 -6.25
C THR A 3 -9.67 -0.46 -6.00
N ASP A 4 -8.55 -0.84 -5.39
CA ASP A 4 -8.23 -2.22 -5.05
C ASP A 4 -7.73 -2.31 -3.61
N LEU A 5 -8.22 -3.32 -2.88
CA LEU A 5 -7.77 -3.59 -1.53
C LEU A 5 -6.56 -4.52 -1.60
N CYS A 6 -5.38 -3.91 -1.49
CA CYS A 6 -4.11 -4.58 -1.73
C CYS A 6 -3.43 -4.93 -0.39
N PRO A 7 -3.05 -6.19 -0.12
CA PRO A 7 -2.19 -6.50 1.01
C PRO A 7 -0.80 -5.89 0.82
N VAL A 8 -0.26 -5.35 1.90
CA VAL A 8 1.13 -4.87 1.96
C VAL A 8 2.08 -6.07 1.95
N ILE A 9 3.04 -6.08 1.02
CA ILE A 9 4.06 -7.12 0.89
C ILE A 9 5.38 -6.66 1.51
N ASP A 10 5.74 -5.40 1.27
CA ASP A 10 7.03 -4.85 1.67
C ASP A 10 6.91 -3.35 1.94
N THR A 11 7.78 -2.82 2.79
CA THR A 11 7.85 -1.38 3.09
C THR A 11 9.29 -0.88 3.02
N ASP A 12 9.49 0.25 2.34
CA ASP A 12 10.77 0.96 2.29
C ASP A 12 10.61 2.32 2.99
N ASN A 13 11.03 2.34 4.26
CA ASN A 13 10.96 3.51 5.14
C ASN A 13 12.00 4.60 4.75
N ILE A 14 13.00 4.29 3.90
CA ILE A 14 13.97 5.29 3.42
C ILE A 14 13.36 6.11 2.29
N LEU A 15 12.59 5.48 1.41
CA LEU A 15 11.97 6.11 0.24
C LEU A 15 10.50 6.51 0.43
N ASN A 16 9.93 6.26 1.61
CA ASN A 16 8.50 6.41 1.90
C ASN A 16 7.62 5.67 0.88
N LYS A 17 7.97 4.41 0.62
CA LYS A 17 7.28 3.56 -0.36
C LYS A 17 6.75 2.31 0.30
N VAL A 18 5.61 1.85 -0.17
CA VAL A 18 5.03 0.56 0.19
C VAL A 18 4.80 -0.24 -1.08
N VAL A 19 5.19 -1.50 -1.04
CA VAL A 19 4.90 -2.46 -2.11
C VAL A 19 3.67 -3.24 -1.70
N VAL A 20 2.63 -3.18 -2.51
CA VAL A 20 1.38 -3.90 -2.30
C VAL A 20 1.12 -4.88 -3.44
N TYR A 21 0.40 -5.96 -3.19
CA TYR A 21 -0.06 -6.84 -4.26
C TYR A 21 -1.46 -6.39 -4.70
N SER A 22 -1.68 -6.09 -5.98
CA SER A 22 -3.03 -5.87 -6.53
C SER A 22 -3.62 -7.20 -6.98
N PRO A 23 -4.67 -7.74 -6.33
CA PRO A 23 -5.34 -8.95 -6.80
C PRO A 23 -6.07 -8.73 -8.13
N LEU A 24 -6.52 -7.49 -8.42
CA LEU A 24 -7.18 -7.15 -9.68
C LEU A 24 -6.21 -7.20 -10.86
N LEU A 25 -5.02 -6.61 -10.72
CA LEU A 25 -4.00 -6.58 -11.77
C LEU A 25 -3.10 -7.83 -11.75
N LYS A 26 -3.10 -8.57 -10.64
CA LYS A 26 -2.24 -9.73 -10.36
C LYS A 26 -0.75 -9.38 -10.41
N GLU A 27 -0.39 -8.17 -9.98
CA GLU A 27 0.97 -7.65 -9.96
C GLU A 27 1.28 -6.88 -8.68
N ASN A 28 2.56 -6.64 -8.43
CA ASN A 28 3.01 -5.80 -7.32
C ASN A 28 3.00 -4.33 -7.75
N LEU A 29 2.46 -3.46 -6.92
CA LEU A 29 2.42 -2.01 -7.13
C LEU A 29 3.28 -1.31 -6.07
N GLU A 30 4.14 -0.40 -6.53
CA GLU A 30 4.80 0.56 -5.65
C GLU A 30 3.89 1.78 -5.46
N VAL A 31 3.56 2.05 -4.20
CA VAL A 31 2.71 3.17 -3.81
C VAL A 31 3.53 4.06 -2.89
N LYS A 32 3.46 5.38 -3.11
CA LYS A 32 4.00 6.34 -2.15
C LYS A 32 3.00 6.54 -1.03
N VAL A 33 3.50 6.52 0.19
CA VAL A 33 2.69 6.74 1.39
C VAL A 33 3.36 7.79 2.27
N GLU A 34 2.61 8.36 3.20
CA GLU A 34 3.20 9.19 4.23
C GLU A 34 4.03 8.36 5.21
N LYS A 35 5.07 8.97 5.78
CA LYS A 35 6.02 8.29 6.67
C LYS A 35 5.32 7.69 7.89
N ASP A 36 4.37 8.43 8.47
CA ASP A 36 3.61 8.02 9.65
C ASP A 36 2.79 6.73 9.39
N PHE A 37 2.45 6.49 8.13
CA PHE A 37 1.72 5.29 7.71
C PHE A 37 2.64 4.04 7.70
N ILE A 38 3.90 4.18 7.30
CA ILE A 38 4.88 3.08 7.28
C ILE A 38 5.20 2.62 8.70
N ASP A 39 5.34 3.56 9.63
CA ASP A 39 5.60 3.25 11.04
C ASP A 39 4.39 2.53 11.67
N SER A 40 3.17 2.85 11.24
CA SER A 40 1.96 2.15 11.67
C SER A 40 1.91 0.72 11.13
N ILE A 41 2.22 0.51 9.84
CA ILE A 41 2.27 -0.83 9.23
C ILE A 41 3.27 -1.74 9.95
N ASN A 42 4.46 -1.22 10.25
CA ASN A 42 5.53 -2.01 10.87
C ASN A 42 5.28 -2.31 12.37
N GLN A 43 4.33 -1.63 13.00
CA GLN A 43 3.96 -1.87 14.40
C GLN A 43 2.88 -2.94 14.56
N GLU A 44 2.16 -3.26 13.49
CA GLU A 44 1.13 -4.30 13.52
C GLU A 44 1.74 -5.68 13.23
N ASP A 45 1.50 -6.65 14.12
CA ASP A 45 1.81 -8.07 13.89
C ASP A 45 0.83 -8.72 12.88
N GLU A 46 -0.13 -7.94 12.36
CA GLU A 46 -1.19 -8.38 11.45
C GLU A 46 -0.91 -7.96 10.01
N GLN A 47 -1.52 -8.68 9.06
CA GLN A 47 -1.44 -8.34 7.64
C GLN A 47 -2.21 -7.04 7.37
N VAL A 48 -1.48 -5.97 7.03
CA VAL A 48 -2.10 -4.69 6.67
C VAL A 48 -2.59 -4.71 5.22
N TYR A 49 -3.76 -4.12 4.99
CA TYR A 49 -4.37 -3.93 3.68
C TYR A 49 -4.56 -2.45 3.41
N LEU A 50 -4.24 -2.03 2.19
CA LEU A 50 -4.37 -0.65 1.73
C LEU A 50 -5.36 -0.56 0.59
N ASN A 51 -6.25 0.42 0.64
CA ASN A 51 -7.12 0.73 -0.48
C ASN A 51 -6.38 1.66 -1.45
N ILE A 52 -6.11 1.17 -2.67
CA ILE A 52 -5.27 1.86 -3.65
C ILE A 52 -6.08 2.21 -4.89
N ASP A 53 -6.00 3.46 -5.34
CA ASP A 53 -6.45 3.85 -6.68
C ASP A 53 -5.44 3.29 -7.68
N ILE A 54 -5.81 2.25 -8.43
CA ILE A 54 -4.93 1.59 -9.39
C ILE A 54 -4.47 2.55 -10.50
N GLU A 55 -5.34 3.45 -10.95
CA GLU A 55 -5.03 4.36 -12.06
C GLU A 55 -3.99 5.41 -11.64
N LYS A 56 -4.08 5.88 -10.39
CA LYS A 56 -3.17 6.88 -9.83
C LYS A 56 -1.98 6.30 -9.08
N LYS A 57 -2.06 5.04 -8.66
CA LYS A 57 -1.11 4.35 -7.78
C LYS A 57 -0.88 5.12 -6.48
N GLU A 58 -1.98 5.50 -5.84
CA GLU A 58 -1.99 6.25 -4.58
C GLU A 58 -2.92 5.57 -3.58
N VAL A 59 -2.59 5.67 -2.30
CA VAL A 59 -3.50 5.24 -1.22
C VAL A 59 -4.70 6.18 -1.20
N VAL A 60 -5.89 5.61 -1.13
CA VAL A 60 -7.13 6.35 -0.95
C VAL A 60 -7.59 6.10 0.48
N GLU A 61 -7.58 7.15 1.31
CA GLU A 61 -8.21 7.10 2.63
C GLU A 61 -9.74 7.08 2.42
N GLU A 62 -10.39 6.00 2.87
CA GLU A 62 -11.86 5.94 2.97
C GLU A 62 -12.35 6.61 4.26
#